data_AF-A0A6P1FK98-F1
#
_entry.id   AF-A0A6P1FK98-F1
#
_cell.length_a   1.000
_cell.length_b   1.000
_cell.length_c   1.000
_cell.angle_alpha   90.00
_cell.angle_beta   90.00
_cell.angle_gamma   90.00
#
_symmetry.space_group_name_H-M   'P 1'
#
loop_
_entity.id
_entity.type
_entity.pdbx_description
1 polymer ?
#
loop_
_entity_poly.entity_id
_entity_poly.type
_entity_poly.pdbx_seq_one_letter_code
_entity_poly.pdbx_strand_id
1 'polypeptide(L)'
;MNIRRYGFGALALVAASTLVLAGCSSSNDSGGGASGGDAAAIISTNGSEPQNPLIPTNTNEVGGGKILDEIFAGLVYYDAKGAPENDVAESIESDDAQNYTIKIKSGLTFTNGDPVTSSSFIDAWNYGAKLSNNQLSASFFSNFEGFSDTEDSELTGLKAVDDTTFTVALKSPQSDFPISLGYSAYYPLPAAAFDDMAAFGENPIGNGPYKLDGDDAWQHDVQIELVKNDEYTGPREAQNGGLKIVFYATQDASYADLLGGNVDVIDQIPDSAFGTFESDLGDRAVNQPSAVFQSFTIPGRLPHFDGEEGKLRRQAISMSFDRKEITDVIFEGTRTPASDFTSPVIDGYSDALTGADVLEYKPDEAKALWAQADAISPWDGTFKIAYNADGGHQGWVDAVTNSIKNTLGIDAEGDAYPTFAEARTKIVDRSIETAFRTGWQADYPSLYNFLGPLYVTGASSNDGDYSNPEFDSLLQQGLSDADADAANKTFQQAQEILLQDLPSLPLWYANVTGGYGEGVSNVEFGWNSVPLYYEITKN
;
A
#
# COMPACT_ATOMS: atom_id res chain seq x y z
N MET A 1 -21.18 49.16 -63.77
CA MET A 1 -19.85 48.54 -63.78
C MET A 1 -19.90 47.40 -62.77
N ASN A 2 -20.53 46.29 -63.13
CA ASN A 2 -19.98 45.10 -63.82
C ASN A 2 -19.53 44.08 -62.76
N ILE A 3 -20.02 42.84 -62.65
CA ILE A 3 -20.96 42.00 -63.41
C ILE A 3 -21.54 40.97 -62.42
N ARG A 4 -22.85 40.68 -62.56
CA ARG A 4 -23.61 39.59 -61.93
C ARG A 4 -23.10 38.21 -62.37
N ARG A 5 -23.38 37.16 -61.59
CA ARG A 5 -23.95 35.92 -62.18
C ARG A 5 -24.92 35.21 -61.22
N TYR A 6 -26.10 34.97 -61.77
CA TYR A 6 -27.25 34.25 -61.26
C TYR A 6 -27.12 32.74 -61.54
N GLY A 7 -27.89 31.92 -60.83
CA GLY A 7 -28.54 30.75 -61.40
C GLY A 7 -28.95 29.71 -60.37
N PHE A 8 -30.25 29.63 -60.04
CA PHE A 8 -31.18 28.54 -60.41
C PHE A 8 -31.06 27.32 -59.48
N GLY A 9 -32.11 26.78 -58.84
CA GLY A 9 -33.54 26.96 -59.02
C GLY A 9 -34.33 26.39 -57.83
N ALA A 10 -35.63 26.66 -57.85
CA ALA A 10 -36.60 26.42 -56.80
C ALA A 10 -37.57 25.25 -57.16
N LEU A 11 -38.48 24.96 -56.21
CA LEU A 11 -39.72 24.15 -56.27
C LEU A 11 -39.55 22.62 -56.09
N ALA A 12 -40.38 21.88 -55.36
CA ALA A 12 -41.77 22.03 -54.86
C ALA A 12 -41.98 21.16 -53.58
N LEU A 13 -42.71 21.56 -52.52
CA LEU A 13 -44.17 21.37 -52.27
C LEU A 13 -44.67 19.92 -52.55
N VAL A 14 -45.50 19.19 -51.77
CA VAL A 14 -46.39 19.45 -50.63
C VAL A 14 -47.07 18.11 -50.22
N ALA A 15 -47.58 18.04 -48.96
CA ALA A 15 -48.68 17.17 -48.47
C ALA A 15 -48.48 15.64 -48.39
N ALA A 16 -49.08 14.89 -47.46
CA ALA A 16 -49.88 15.18 -46.27
C ALA A 16 -50.10 13.85 -45.52
N SER A 17 -50.03 13.94 -44.18
CA SER A 17 -50.84 13.22 -43.18
C SER A 17 -51.43 11.84 -43.47
N THR A 18 -51.03 10.87 -42.64
CA THR A 18 -51.97 9.94 -42.00
C THR A 18 -51.68 9.87 -40.51
N LEU A 19 -52.61 10.42 -39.72
CA LEU A 19 -52.74 10.17 -38.29
C LEU A 19 -53.09 8.70 -38.04
N VAL A 20 -52.38 8.06 -37.12
CA VAL A 20 -52.98 7.08 -36.21
C VAL A 20 -52.52 7.43 -34.80
N LEU A 21 -53.42 8.01 -34.02
CA LEU A 21 -53.34 8.04 -32.56
C LEU A 21 -53.65 6.63 -32.04
N ALA A 22 -52.72 6.05 -31.30
CA ALA A 22 -53.04 5.15 -30.20
C ALA A 22 -52.17 5.60 -29.02
N GLY A 23 -52.80 6.26 -28.05
CA GLY A 23 -52.15 6.67 -26.82
C GLY A 23 -51.98 5.49 -25.86
N CYS A 24 -51.01 5.62 -24.95
CA CYS A 24 -51.27 5.57 -23.50
C CYS A 24 -50.03 6.04 -22.72
N SER A 25 -50.30 7.01 -21.83
CA SER A 25 -49.56 7.44 -20.62
C SER A 25 -48.04 7.51 -20.64
N SER A 26 -47.53 8.74 -20.81
CA SER A 26 -46.27 9.18 -20.21
C SER A 26 -46.49 9.48 -18.72
N SER A 27 -46.09 8.56 -17.85
CA SER A 27 -45.67 8.91 -16.49
C SER A 27 -44.16 9.10 -16.52
N ASN A 28 -43.73 10.31 -16.17
CA ASN A 28 -42.35 10.64 -15.81
C ASN A 28 -41.81 9.55 -14.88
N ASP A 29 -40.77 8.85 -15.33
CA ASP A 29 -39.78 8.30 -14.42
C ASP A 29 -38.43 8.85 -14.88
N SER A 30 -38.03 9.94 -14.22
CA SER A 30 -36.68 10.47 -14.25
C SER A 30 -35.80 9.54 -13.43
N GLY A 31 -35.50 8.36 -13.98
CA GLY A 31 -34.39 7.53 -13.54
C GLY A 31 -33.13 8.05 -14.23
N GLY A 32 -32.23 8.67 -13.47
CA GLY A 32 -30.89 9.00 -13.95
C GLY A 32 -30.19 7.70 -14.33
N GLY A 33 -30.14 7.41 -15.63
CA GLY A 33 -29.23 6.41 -16.15
C GLY A 33 -27.82 6.96 -16.01
N ALA A 34 -26.98 6.27 -15.23
CA ALA A 34 -25.55 6.43 -15.33
C ALA A 34 -25.17 6.28 -16.81
N SER A 35 -24.48 7.27 -17.37
CA SER A 35 -23.85 7.13 -18.67
C SER A 35 -22.83 6.01 -18.56
N GLY A 36 -23.18 4.80 -19.02
CA GLY A 36 -22.22 3.71 -19.12
C GLY A 36 -21.11 4.14 -20.07
N GLY A 37 -19.88 4.23 -19.56
CA GLY A 37 -18.70 4.55 -20.35
C GLY A 37 -18.43 3.52 -21.46
N ASP A 38 -17.54 3.86 -22.37
CA ASP A 38 -17.05 2.93 -23.38
C ASP A 38 -16.22 1.82 -22.71
N ALA A 39 -16.78 0.61 -22.63
CA ALA A 39 -16.13 -0.55 -22.03
C ALA A 39 -14.86 -0.99 -22.79
N ALA A 40 -14.59 -0.45 -23.98
CA ALA A 40 -13.34 -0.67 -24.72
C ALA A 40 -12.29 0.42 -24.47
N ALA A 41 -12.60 1.46 -23.69
CA ALA A 41 -11.69 2.57 -23.46
C ALA A 41 -10.50 2.16 -22.58
N ILE A 42 -9.32 2.65 -22.94
CA ILE A 42 -8.09 2.47 -22.15
C ILE A 42 -7.97 3.62 -21.14
N ILE A 43 -7.74 3.25 -19.87
CA ILE A 43 -7.44 4.19 -18.78
C ILE A 43 -5.93 4.37 -18.70
N SER A 44 -5.47 5.60 -18.87
CA SER A 44 -4.07 5.96 -18.71
C SER A 44 -3.78 6.41 -17.28
N THR A 45 -2.70 5.90 -16.70
CA THR A 45 -2.29 6.21 -15.32
C THR A 45 -0.78 6.37 -15.21
N ASN A 46 -0.30 6.98 -14.13
CA ASN A 46 1.12 7.03 -13.81
C ASN A 46 1.60 5.72 -13.15
N GLY A 47 2.86 5.39 -13.39
CA GLY A 47 3.60 4.35 -12.68
C GLY A 47 5.09 4.62 -12.71
N SER A 48 5.86 3.61 -12.32
CA SER A 48 7.31 3.60 -12.38
C SER A 48 7.78 2.25 -12.92
N GLU A 49 8.97 2.23 -13.53
CA GLU A 49 9.62 0.99 -13.97
C GLU A 49 9.76 0.03 -12.77
N PRO A 50 9.31 -1.24 -12.90
CA PRO A 50 9.53 -2.26 -11.88
C PRO A 50 11.02 -2.47 -11.58
N GLN A 51 11.38 -2.62 -10.30
CA GLN A 51 12.78 -2.82 -9.92
C GLN A 51 13.32 -4.22 -10.28
N ASN A 52 12.41 -5.19 -10.41
CA ASN A 52 12.68 -6.59 -10.69
C ASN A 52 11.71 -7.10 -11.76
N PRO A 53 12.01 -8.24 -12.42
CA PRO A 53 11.03 -8.91 -13.26
C PRO A 53 9.71 -9.16 -12.51
N LEU A 54 8.59 -9.13 -13.22
CA LEU A 54 7.22 -9.20 -12.69
C LEU A 54 6.88 -10.62 -12.18
N ILE A 55 7.54 -11.02 -11.11
CA ILE A 55 7.33 -12.26 -10.37
C ILE A 55 6.74 -11.85 -9.01
N PRO A 56 5.57 -12.38 -8.62
CA PRO A 56 4.90 -11.95 -7.39
C PRO A 56 5.77 -12.09 -6.12
N THR A 57 6.51 -13.18 -5.99
CA THR A 57 7.40 -13.42 -4.83
C THR A 57 8.71 -12.63 -4.90
N ASN A 58 9.03 -12.01 -6.03
CA ASN A 58 10.22 -11.16 -6.21
C ASN A 58 9.90 -9.66 -6.23
N THR A 59 8.69 -9.26 -5.82
CA THR A 59 8.25 -7.86 -5.87
C THR A 59 7.84 -7.39 -4.47
N ASN A 60 8.51 -6.35 -3.97
CA ASN A 60 8.25 -5.71 -2.67
C ASN A 60 8.23 -4.17 -2.76
N GLU A 61 7.96 -3.66 -3.96
CA GLU A 61 7.97 -2.25 -4.30
C GLU A 61 6.72 -1.89 -5.14
N VAL A 62 6.35 -0.61 -5.14
CA VAL A 62 5.03 -0.14 -5.59
C VAL A 62 4.86 -0.21 -7.12
N GLY A 63 5.92 -0.01 -7.91
CA GLY A 63 5.88 -0.02 -9.38
C GLY A 63 5.45 -1.37 -9.94
N GLY A 64 6.20 -2.43 -9.59
CA GLY A 64 5.85 -3.81 -9.94
C GLY A 64 4.56 -4.27 -9.26
N GLY A 65 4.36 -3.93 -7.97
CA GLY A 65 3.15 -4.29 -7.23
C GLY A 65 1.87 -3.79 -7.91
N LYS A 66 1.86 -2.52 -8.33
CA LYS A 66 0.76 -1.91 -9.09
C LYS A 66 0.39 -2.69 -10.34
N ILE A 67 1.36 -3.29 -11.03
CA ILE A 67 1.10 -4.08 -12.24
C ILE A 67 0.60 -5.48 -11.88
N LEU A 68 1.26 -6.12 -10.90
CA LEU A 68 0.94 -7.48 -10.48
C LEU A 68 -0.48 -7.61 -9.92
N ASP A 69 -0.92 -6.62 -9.14
CA ASP A 69 -2.27 -6.60 -8.54
C ASP A 69 -3.38 -6.54 -9.61
N GLU A 70 -3.07 -6.01 -10.80
CA GLU A 70 -4.01 -5.92 -11.93
C GLU A 70 -4.03 -7.18 -12.79
N ILE A 71 -2.92 -7.92 -12.90
CA ILE A 71 -2.81 -9.09 -13.78
C ILE A 71 -2.98 -10.43 -13.04
N PHE A 72 -2.89 -10.45 -11.71
CA PHE A 72 -3.13 -11.63 -10.88
C PHE A 72 -4.39 -11.49 -10.02
N ALA A 73 -4.95 -12.65 -9.64
CA ALA A 73 -5.96 -12.75 -8.61
C ALA A 73 -5.49 -13.76 -7.55
N GLY A 74 -5.37 -13.27 -6.31
CA GLY A 74 -5.07 -14.08 -5.14
C GLY A 74 -6.29 -14.84 -4.62
N LEU A 75 -6.10 -15.55 -3.51
CA LEU A 75 -7.21 -16.25 -2.84
C LEU A 75 -8.26 -15.25 -2.34
N VAL A 76 -7.81 -14.11 -1.82
CA VAL A 76 -8.64 -12.97 -1.47
C VAL A 76 -8.18 -11.72 -2.24
N TYR A 77 -9.04 -10.71 -2.29
CA TYR A 77 -8.69 -9.35 -2.68
C TYR A 77 -9.17 -8.39 -1.57
N TYR A 78 -8.75 -7.13 -1.64
CA TYR A 78 -9.20 -6.10 -0.71
C TYR A 78 -10.12 -5.12 -1.42
N ASP A 79 -11.24 -4.77 -0.79
CA ASP A 79 -12.08 -3.68 -1.28
C ASP A 79 -11.41 -2.30 -1.07
N ALA A 80 -12.09 -1.22 -1.48
CA ALA A 80 -11.58 0.14 -1.31
C ALA A 80 -11.17 0.48 0.14
N LYS A 81 -11.81 -0.14 1.13
CA LYS A 81 -11.60 0.09 2.56
C LYS A 81 -10.60 -0.88 3.19
N GLY A 82 -10.03 -1.80 2.42
CA GLY A 82 -9.13 -2.83 2.92
C GLY A 82 -9.86 -4.03 3.54
N ALA A 83 -11.17 -4.17 3.37
CA ALA A 83 -11.85 -5.38 3.83
C ALA A 83 -11.50 -6.56 2.90
N PRO A 84 -11.06 -7.72 3.44
CA PRO A 84 -10.74 -8.88 2.62
C PRO A 84 -12.02 -9.58 2.13
N GLU A 85 -12.03 -9.93 0.84
CA GLU A 85 -13.13 -10.60 0.18
C GLU A 85 -12.58 -11.76 -0.69
N ASN A 86 -13.33 -12.86 -0.79
CA ASN A 86 -12.88 -14.04 -1.53
C ASN A 86 -12.86 -13.80 -3.05
N ASP A 87 -11.68 -13.88 -3.67
CA ASP A 87 -11.51 -13.88 -5.14
C ASP A 87 -11.35 -15.32 -5.65
N VAL A 88 -10.14 -15.88 -5.70
CA VAL A 88 -9.94 -17.27 -6.15
C VAL A 88 -10.47 -18.31 -5.14
N ALA A 89 -10.45 -17.98 -3.84
CA ALA A 89 -10.97 -18.87 -2.81
C ALA A 89 -12.50 -19.02 -2.89
N GLU A 90 -12.99 -20.25 -2.73
CA GLU A 90 -14.37 -20.52 -2.35
C GLU A 90 -14.52 -20.40 -0.82
N SER A 91 -13.58 -20.97 -0.06
CA SER A 91 -13.52 -20.84 1.39
C SER A 91 -12.09 -20.96 1.93
N ILE A 92 -11.85 -20.32 3.08
CA ILE A 92 -10.63 -20.44 3.88
C ILE A 92 -11.10 -20.69 5.31
N GLU A 93 -10.85 -21.90 5.83
CA GLU A 93 -11.41 -22.37 7.09
C GLU A 93 -10.32 -22.81 8.06
N SER A 94 -10.46 -22.43 9.33
CA SER A 94 -9.62 -22.90 10.43
C SER A 94 -10.39 -22.86 11.75
N ASP A 95 -10.12 -23.82 12.63
CA ASP A 95 -10.67 -23.88 13.99
C ASP A 95 -9.66 -23.41 15.05
N ASP A 96 -8.40 -23.20 14.67
CA ASP A 96 -7.28 -22.97 15.59
C ASP A 96 -6.31 -21.86 15.14
N ALA A 97 -6.65 -21.15 14.06
CA ALA A 97 -5.84 -20.12 13.41
C ALA A 97 -4.44 -20.59 12.98
N GLN A 98 -4.18 -21.90 12.92
CA GLN A 98 -2.86 -22.46 12.63
C GLN A 98 -2.90 -23.50 11.51
N ASN A 99 -3.96 -24.30 11.46
CA ASN A 99 -4.24 -25.27 10.42
C ASN A 99 -5.40 -24.78 9.58
N TYR A 100 -5.14 -24.49 8.31
CA TYR A 100 -6.12 -23.96 7.37
C TYR A 100 -6.46 -24.99 6.30
N THR A 101 -7.74 -25.07 5.95
CA THR A 101 -8.21 -25.73 4.72
C THR A 101 -8.67 -24.65 3.75
N ILE A 102 -8.07 -24.64 2.57
CA ILE A 102 -8.36 -23.67 1.51
C ILE A 102 -9.01 -24.41 0.36
N LYS A 103 -10.19 -23.96 -0.04
CA LYS A 103 -10.91 -24.45 -1.22
C LYS A 103 -10.92 -23.37 -2.29
N ILE A 104 -10.56 -23.72 -3.51
CA ILE A 104 -10.48 -22.87 -4.69
C ILE A 104 -11.77 -23.02 -5.52
N LYS A 105 -12.28 -21.91 -6.07
CA LYS A 105 -13.41 -21.94 -7.01
C LYS A 105 -13.04 -22.80 -8.24
N SER A 106 -13.96 -23.65 -8.70
CA SER A 106 -13.71 -24.52 -9.85
C SER A 106 -13.77 -23.78 -11.18
N GLY A 107 -12.98 -24.24 -12.16
CA GLY A 107 -13.06 -23.78 -13.56
C GLY A 107 -12.29 -22.50 -13.86
N LEU A 108 -11.47 -22.02 -12.93
CA LEU A 108 -10.59 -20.87 -13.13
C LEU A 108 -9.40 -21.22 -14.01
N THR A 109 -8.96 -20.26 -14.83
CA THR A 109 -7.82 -20.42 -15.74
C THR A 109 -6.89 -19.22 -15.69
N PHE A 110 -5.61 -19.48 -15.94
CA PHE A 110 -4.66 -18.46 -16.34
C PHE A 110 -4.94 -17.96 -17.77
N THR A 111 -4.33 -16.85 -18.16
CA THR A 111 -4.55 -16.23 -19.49
C THR A 111 -4.03 -17.09 -20.65
N ASN A 112 -3.19 -18.08 -20.39
CA ASN A 112 -2.74 -19.09 -21.36
C ASN A 112 -3.70 -20.31 -21.48
N GLY A 113 -4.77 -20.35 -20.67
CA GLY A 113 -5.75 -21.44 -20.63
C GLY A 113 -5.42 -22.58 -19.67
N ASP A 114 -4.26 -22.55 -18.99
CA ASP A 114 -3.94 -23.54 -17.95
C ASP A 114 -4.90 -23.38 -16.76
N PRO A 115 -5.33 -24.47 -16.10
CA PRO A 115 -6.21 -24.38 -14.94
C PRO A 115 -5.48 -23.80 -13.71
N VAL A 116 -6.17 -22.97 -12.94
CA VAL A 116 -5.72 -22.56 -11.59
C VAL A 116 -6.11 -23.66 -10.61
N THR A 117 -5.13 -24.26 -9.94
CA THR A 117 -5.31 -25.42 -9.05
C THR A 117 -4.56 -25.25 -7.74
N SER A 118 -4.75 -26.18 -6.79
CA SER A 118 -3.95 -26.29 -5.57
C SER A 118 -2.44 -26.25 -5.86
N SER A 119 -1.98 -26.93 -6.91
CA SER A 119 -0.56 -26.92 -7.29
C SER A 119 -0.07 -25.54 -7.70
N SER A 120 -0.90 -24.73 -8.35
CA SER A 120 -0.55 -23.36 -8.75
C SER A 120 -0.14 -22.48 -7.57
N PHE A 121 -0.75 -22.69 -6.40
CA PHE A 121 -0.40 -22.00 -5.15
C PHE A 121 0.78 -22.68 -4.44
N ILE A 122 0.71 -24.00 -4.26
CA ILE A 122 1.74 -24.75 -3.52
C ILE A 122 3.12 -24.59 -4.18
N ASP A 123 3.19 -24.67 -5.50
CA ASP A 123 4.45 -24.57 -6.24
C ASP A 123 4.98 -23.13 -6.19
N ALA A 124 4.12 -22.12 -6.33
CA ALA A 124 4.49 -20.71 -6.22
C ALA A 124 5.02 -20.36 -4.82
N TRP A 125 4.37 -20.85 -3.76
CA TRP A 125 4.76 -20.57 -2.38
C TRP A 125 6.05 -21.31 -2.00
N ASN A 126 6.23 -22.55 -2.46
CA ASN A 126 7.51 -23.24 -2.33
C ASN A 126 8.62 -22.51 -3.10
N TYR A 127 8.34 -21.99 -4.30
CA TYR A 127 9.30 -21.19 -5.05
C TYR A 127 9.70 -19.91 -4.30
N GLY A 128 8.72 -19.20 -3.73
CA GLY A 128 8.91 -18.01 -2.90
C GLY A 128 9.72 -18.25 -1.65
N ALA A 129 9.48 -19.37 -0.97
CA ALA A 129 10.15 -19.73 0.28
C ALA A 129 11.56 -20.28 0.11
N LYS A 130 11.87 -20.87 -1.04
CA LYS A 130 13.14 -21.58 -1.26
C LYS A 130 14.33 -20.61 -1.28
N LEU A 131 15.26 -20.78 -0.34
CA LEU A 131 16.41 -19.90 -0.15
C LEU A 131 17.23 -19.68 -1.43
N SER A 132 17.51 -20.72 -2.22
CA SER A 132 18.28 -20.62 -3.46
C SER A 132 17.66 -19.71 -4.52
N ASN A 133 16.35 -19.49 -4.46
CA ASN A 133 15.64 -18.65 -5.41
C ASN A 133 15.76 -17.16 -5.06
N ASN A 134 16.21 -16.83 -3.84
CA ASN A 134 16.51 -15.47 -3.39
C ASN A 134 15.37 -14.47 -3.66
N GLN A 135 14.15 -14.88 -3.33
CA GLN A 135 12.93 -14.10 -3.54
C GLN A 135 12.79 -13.04 -2.45
N LEU A 136 12.49 -11.79 -2.82
CA LEU A 136 12.40 -10.67 -1.89
C LEU A 136 11.30 -10.87 -0.82
N SER A 137 10.24 -11.60 -1.15
CA SER A 137 9.10 -11.85 -0.26
C SER A 137 9.23 -13.17 0.51
N ALA A 138 10.42 -13.80 0.57
CA ALA A 138 10.61 -15.09 1.25
C ALA A 138 10.19 -15.07 2.74
N SER A 139 10.33 -13.93 3.43
CA SER A 139 9.97 -13.81 4.85
C SER A 139 8.47 -13.99 5.13
N PHE A 140 7.60 -13.78 4.15
CA PHE A 140 6.15 -14.03 4.28
C PHE A 140 5.81 -15.52 4.42
N PHE A 141 6.76 -16.41 4.12
CA PHE A 141 6.60 -17.86 4.33
C PHE A 141 7.20 -18.34 5.65
N SER A 142 7.75 -17.46 6.48
CA SER A 142 8.52 -17.84 7.68
C SER A 142 7.73 -18.64 8.71
N ASN A 143 6.44 -18.39 8.85
CA ASN A 143 5.54 -19.10 9.75
C ASN A 143 4.98 -20.41 9.17
N PHE A 144 5.32 -20.81 7.94
CA PHE A 144 4.85 -22.09 7.39
C PHE A 144 5.67 -23.25 7.93
N GLU A 145 5.04 -24.39 8.27
CA GLU A 145 5.78 -25.61 8.59
C GLU A 145 6.69 -26.01 7.42
N GLY A 146 7.96 -26.30 7.71
CA GLY A 146 8.98 -26.65 6.73
C GLY A 146 9.83 -25.48 6.22
N PHE A 147 9.45 -24.22 6.46
CA PHE A 147 10.28 -23.07 6.07
C PHE A 147 11.65 -23.06 6.78
N SER A 148 12.71 -22.77 6.02
CA SER A 148 14.08 -22.55 6.50
C SER A 148 14.69 -21.29 5.87
N ASP A 149 15.36 -20.48 6.69
CA ASP A 149 16.14 -19.30 6.28
C ASP A 149 17.64 -19.59 6.10
N THR A 150 18.07 -20.83 6.33
CA THR A 150 19.49 -21.21 6.31
C THR A 150 19.85 -22.23 5.22
N GLU A 151 18.85 -22.92 4.67
CA GLU A 151 19.02 -23.89 3.60
C GLU A 151 17.74 -24.02 2.75
N ASP A 152 17.87 -24.57 1.55
CA ASP A 152 16.72 -24.95 0.74
C ASP A 152 15.85 -25.94 1.49
N SER A 153 14.57 -25.60 1.65
CA SER A 153 13.59 -26.47 2.29
C SER A 153 12.24 -26.36 1.58
N GLU A 154 11.49 -27.45 1.61
CA GLU A 154 10.11 -27.51 1.14
C GLU A 154 9.18 -27.09 2.28
N LEU A 155 8.12 -26.35 1.96
CA LEU A 155 7.06 -26.01 2.89
C LEU A 155 6.19 -27.25 3.16
N THR A 156 6.64 -28.13 4.06
CA THR A 156 5.97 -29.38 4.43
C THR A 156 4.55 -29.21 5.00
N GLY A 157 4.21 -27.99 5.42
CA GLY A 157 2.86 -27.61 5.84
C GLY A 157 1.85 -27.49 4.69
N LEU A 158 2.31 -27.41 3.44
CA LEU A 158 1.45 -27.32 2.27
C LEU A 158 1.15 -28.70 1.70
N LYS A 159 -0.14 -29.05 1.61
CA LYS A 159 -0.57 -30.35 1.09
C LYS A 159 -1.80 -30.22 0.22
N ALA A 160 -1.69 -30.64 -1.04
CA ALA A 160 -2.85 -30.81 -1.90
C ALA A 160 -3.71 -31.97 -1.36
N VAL A 161 -5.01 -31.72 -1.20
CA VAL A 161 -6.03 -32.75 -0.96
C VAL A 161 -6.58 -33.21 -2.31
N ASP A 162 -6.88 -32.25 -3.19
CA ASP A 162 -7.24 -32.43 -4.59
C ASP A 162 -6.90 -31.16 -5.40
N ASP A 163 -7.27 -31.13 -6.68
CA ASP A 163 -6.97 -30.01 -7.60
C ASP A 163 -7.52 -28.66 -7.14
N THR A 164 -8.55 -28.65 -6.28
CA THR A 164 -9.23 -27.43 -5.81
C THR A 164 -9.20 -27.28 -4.30
N THR A 165 -8.54 -28.18 -3.57
CA THR A 165 -8.48 -28.15 -2.11
C THR A 165 -7.06 -28.44 -1.64
N PHE A 166 -6.52 -27.59 -0.78
CA PHE A 166 -5.25 -27.83 -0.12
C PHE A 166 -5.29 -27.37 1.33
N THR A 167 -4.39 -27.92 2.15
CA THR A 167 -4.22 -27.54 3.54
C THR A 167 -2.91 -26.80 3.75
N VAL A 168 -2.92 -25.88 4.72
CA VAL A 168 -1.76 -25.13 5.19
C VAL A 168 -1.59 -25.40 6.69
N ALA A 169 -0.40 -25.78 7.11
CA ALA A 169 -0.01 -25.83 8.51
C ALA A 169 1.06 -24.77 8.82
N LEU A 170 0.78 -23.93 9.81
CA LEU A 170 1.68 -22.90 10.30
C LEU A 170 2.42 -23.39 11.57
N LYS A 171 3.60 -22.83 11.85
CA LYS A 171 4.42 -23.11 13.04
C LYS A 171 3.78 -22.57 14.32
N SER A 172 2.95 -21.54 14.19
CA SER A 172 2.20 -20.91 15.28
C SER A 172 0.90 -20.29 14.78
N PRO A 173 -0.11 -20.09 15.64
CA PRO A 173 -1.36 -19.43 15.26
C PRO A 173 -1.13 -18.05 14.63
N GLN A 174 -1.88 -17.77 13.57
CA GLN A 174 -1.87 -16.53 12.80
C GLN A 174 -3.29 -16.24 12.31
N SER A 175 -4.12 -15.61 13.12
CA SER A 175 -5.54 -15.37 12.82
C SER A 175 -5.78 -14.41 11.66
N ASP A 176 -4.82 -13.55 11.34
CA ASP A 176 -4.86 -12.67 10.17
C ASP A 176 -4.29 -13.31 8.89
N PHE A 177 -3.88 -14.58 8.94
CA PHE A 177 -3.39 -15.31 7.77
C PHE A 177 -4.39 -15.24 6.59
N PRO A 178 -5.71 -15.47 6.77
CA PRO A 178 -6.68 -15.30 5.69
C PRO A 178 -6.66 -13.92 5.04
N ILE A 179 -6.40 -12.86 5.82
CA ILE A 179 -6.28 -11.48 5.32
C ILE A 179 -5.04 -11.38 4.44
N SER A 180 -3.90 -11.89 4.91
CA SER A 180 -2.63 -11.82 4.18
C SER A 180 -2.65 -12.48 2.80
N LEU A 181 -3.55 -13.44 2.55
CA LEU A 181 -3.64 -14.21 1.30
C LEU A 181 -4.06 -13.40 0.07
N GLY A 182 -4.34 -12.10 0.23
CA GLY A 182 -4.56 -11.15 -0.86
C GLY A 182 -3.29 -10.42 -1.29
N TYR A 183 -2.22 -10.54 -0.51
CA TYR A 183 -0.92 -9.96 -0.84
C TYR A 183 -0.24 -10.74 -1.97
N SER A 184 0.47 -10.02 -2.84
CA SER A 184 1.03 -10.54 -4.09
C SER A 184 2.00 -11.71 -3.88
N ALA A 185 2.71 -11.78 -2.74
CA ALA A 185 3.57 -12.90 -2.41
C ALA A 185 2.83 -14.26 -2.44
N TYR A 186 1.50 -14.27 -2.25
CA TYR A 186 0.68 -15.48 -2.23
C TYR A 186 -0.05 -15.76 -3.55
N TYR A 187 0.19 -14.98 -4.61
CA TYR A 187 -0.44 -15.21 -5.90
C TYR A 187 -0.03 -16.55 -6.54
N PRO A 188 -0.95 -17.20 -7.27
CA PRO A 188 -0.66 -18.47 -7.93
C PRO A 188 0.19 -18.24 -9.18
N LEU A 189 0.99 -19.24 -9.55
CA LEU A 189 1.74 -19.26 -10.81
C LEU A 189 1.32 -20.44 -11.69
N PRO A 190 1.28 -20.27 -13.03
CA PRO A 190 1.08 -21.38 -13.94
C PRO A 190 2.32 -22.26 -13.99
N ALA A 191 2.16 -23.55 -14.32
CA ALA A 191 3.27 -24.50 -14.40
C ALA A 191 4.39 -24.03 -15.35
N ALA A 192 4.01 -23.35 -16.44
CA ALA A 192 4.93 -22.79 -17.42
C ALA A 192 5.91 -21.75 -16.84
N ALA A 193 5.58 -21.10 -15.71
CA ALA A 193 6.48 -20.15 -15.04
C ALA A 193 7.78 -20.82 -14.57
N PHE A 194 7.70 -22.09 -14.17
CA PHE A 194 8.84 -22.81 -13.59
C PHE A 194 9.78 -23.40 -14.64
N ASP A 195 9.38 -23.42 -15.92
CA ASP A 195 10.26 -23.83 -17.03
C ASP A 195 11.36 -22.79 -17.26
N ASP A 196 11.01 -21.49 -17.18
CA ASP A 196 11.93 -20.36 -17.27
C ASP A 196 11.36 -19.14 -16.51
N MET A 197 11.70 -19.02 -15.23
CA MET A 197 11.18 -17.94 -14.38
C MET A 197 11.66 -16.55 -14.83
N ALA A 198 12.84 -16.47 -15.46
CA ALA A 198 13.35 -15.20 -15.96
C ALA A 198 12.51 -14.72 -17.16
N ALA A 199 12.23 -15.62 -18.11
CA ALA A 199 11.33 -15.30 -19.22
C ALA A 199 9.91 -14.99 -18.76
N PHE A 200 9.40 -15.73 -17.75
CA PHE A 200 8.10 -15.46 -17.14
C PHE A 200 8.04 -14.05 -16.54
N GLY A 201 9.09 -13.60 -15.85
CA GLY A 201 9.12 -12.27 -15.24
C GLY A 201 9.07 -11.11 -16.25
N GLU A 202 9.45 -11.34 -17.51
CA GLU A 202 9.31 -10.35 -18.60
C GLU A 202 7.93 -10.39 -19.26
N ASN A 203 7.27 -11.56 -19.25
CA ASN A 203 5.98 -11.81 -19.89
C ASN A 203 5.08 -12.66 -18.97
N PRO A 204 4.63 -12.11 -17.83
CA PRO A 204 3.90 -12.88 -16.83
C PRO A 204 2.53 -13.32 -17.34
N ILE A 205 2.21 -14.58 -17.07
CA ILE A 205 0.90 -15.17 -17.34
C ILE A 205 0.13 -15.19 -16.03
N GLY A 206 -0.82 -14.26 -15.89
CA GLY A 206 -1.66 -14.12 -14.72
C GLY A 206 -3.04 -14.76 -14.86
N ASN A 207 -3.89 -14.51 -13.86
CA ASN A 207 -5.27 -14.99 -13.74
C ASN A 207 -6.23 -13.88 -13.25
N GLY A 208 -5.79 -12.62 -13.27
CA GLY A 208 -6.50 -11.46 -12.75
C GLY A 208 -7.39 -10.75 -13.76
N PRO A 209 -7.92 -9.56 -13.40
CA PRO A 209 -8.87 -8.81 -14.23
C PRO A 209 -8.28 -8.24 -15.52
N TYR A 210 -6.96 -8.05 -15.57
CA TYR A 210 -6.22 -7.63 -16.76
C TYR A 210 -5.15 -8.66 -17.15
N LYS A 211 -4.56 -8.46 -18.32
CA LYS A 211 -3.41 -9.20 -18.84
C LYS A 211 -2.54 -8.29 -19.70
N LEU A 212 -1.27 -8.62 -19.90
CA LEU A 212 -0.41 -7.90 -20.83
C LEU A 212 -1.02 -7.85 -22.23
N ASP A 213 -0.90 -6.71 -22.91
CA ASP A 213 -1.32 -6.53 -24.31
C ASP A 213 -0.29 -7.10 -25.30
N GLY A 214 -0.02 -8.41 -25.17
CA GLY A 214 0.96 -9.14 -25.99
C GLY A 214 2.41 -9.02 -25.51
N ASP A 215 3.32 -9.63 -26.26
CA ASP A 215 4.72 -9.85 -25.84
C ASP A 215 5.57 -8.55 -25.79
N ASP A 216 5.12 -7.47 -26.45
CA ASP A 216 5.80 -6.17 -26.48
C ASP A 216 5.11 -5.14 -25.56
N ALA A 217 4.20 -5.60 -24.68
CA ALA A 217 3.39 -4.74 -23.80
C ALA A 217 4.24 -3.92 -22.83
N TRP A 218 5.32 -4.50 -22.31
CA TRP A 218 6.25 -3.82 -21.40
C TRP A 218 7.38 -3.18 -22.20
N GLN A 219 7.32 -1.85 -22.30
CA GLN A 219 8.39 -1.03 -22.85
C GLN A 219 9.18 -0.42 -21.70
N HIS A 220 10.27 -1.07 -21.30
CA HIS A 220 11.11 -0.66 -20.17
C HIS A 220 11.41 0.84 -20.20
N ASP A 221 11.30 1.46 -19.02
CA ASP A 221 11.50 2.90 -18.76
C ASP A 221 10.49 3.82 -19.49
N VAL A 222 9.47 3.28 -20.16
CA VAL A 222 8.48 4.07 -20.90
C VAL A 222 7.05 3.81 -20.40
N GLN A 223 6.57 2.57 -20.49
CA GLN A 223 5.19 2.22 -20.17
C GLN A 223 4.97 0.70 -20.13
N ILE A 224 3.84 0.28 -19.56
CA ILE A 224 3.26 -1.04 -19.78
C ILE A 224 1.79 -0.93 -20.18
N GLU A 225 1.38 -1.73 -21.17
CA GLU A 225 0.00 -1.77 -21.67
C GLU A 225 -0.68 -3.08 -21.26
N LEU A 226 -1.86 -2.96 -20.65
CA LEU A 226 -2.68 -4.06 -20.19
C LEU A 226 -4.04 -3.99 -20.90
N VAL A 227 -4.61 -5.15 -21.22
CA VAL A 227 -5.97 -5.28 -21.77
C VAL A 227 -6.84 -6.09 -20.82
N LYS A 228 -8.15 -5.88 -20.88
CA LYS A 228 -9.13 -6.67 -20.11
C LYS A 228 -8.91 -8.17 -20.33
N ASN A 229 -8.94 -8.93 -19.24
CA ASN A 229 -8.98 -10.39 -19.30
C ASN A 229 -10.44 -10.87 -19.31
N ASP A 230 -10.98 -11.15 -20.49
CA ASP A 230 -12.38 -11.61 -20.64
C ASP A 230 -12.68 -12.96 -19.97
N GLU A 231 -11.66 -13.75 -19.62
CA GLU A 231 -11.82 -15.02 -18.91
C GLU A 231 -11.92 -14.84 -17.38
N TYR A 232 -11.60 -13.66 -16.86
CA TYR A 232 -11.74 -13.37 -15.44
C TYR A 232 -13.21 -13.08 -15.10
N THR A 233 -13.78 -13.93 -14.24
CA THR A 233 -15.17 -13.81 -13.77
C THR A 233 -15.25 -13.53 -12.27
N GLY A 234 -14.18 -13.00 -11.68
CA GLY A 234 -14.12 -12.67 -10.27
C GLY A 234 -14.78 -11.32 -9.95
N PRO A 235 -14.74 -10.91 -8.68
CA PRO A 235 -15.39 -9.69 -8.19
C PRO A 235 -14.82 -8.39 -8.77
N ARG A 236 -13.57 -8.39 -9.25
CA ARG A 236 -12.90 -7.20 -9.80
C ARG A 236 -13.05 -7.07 -11.32
N GLU A 237 -14.18 -7.47 -11.89
CA GLU A 237 -14.36 -7.45 -13.35
C GLU A 237 -14.19 -6.03 -13.89
N ALA A 238 -13.25 -5.83 -14.81
CA ALA A 238 -12.93 -4.53 -15.38
C ALA A 238 -14.12 -3.93 -16.16
N GLN A 239 -14.42 -2.66 -15.85
CA GLN A 239 -15.43 -1.82 -16.49
C GLN A 239 -14.87 -0.94 -17.62
N ASN A 240 -13.59 -1.15 -17.97
CA ASN A 240 -12.87 -0.52 -19.06
C ASN A 240 -12.09 -1.57 -19.87
N GLY A 241 -11.51 -1.15 -21.01
CA GLY A 241 -10.89 -2.06 -21.97
C GLY A 241 -9.46 -2.45 -21.63
N GLY A 242 -8.81 -1.75 -20.69
CA GLY A 242 -7.40 -1.92 -20.39
C GLY A 242 -6.77 -0.71 -19.73
N LEU A 243 -5.50 -0.87 -19.35
CA LEU A 243 -4.70 0.15 -18.68
C LEU A 243 -3.47 0.49 -19.52
N LYS A 244 -3.14 1.77 -19.56
CA LYS A 244 -1.85 2.27 -20.04
C LYS A 244 -1.11 2.90 -18.88
N ILE A 245 -0.16 2.18 -18.30
CA ILE A 245 0.61 2.65 -17.16
C ILE A 245 1.89 3.30 -17.69
N VAL A 246 2.01 4.62 -17.56
CA VAL A 246 3.13 5.41 -18.10
C VAL A 246 4.19 5.61 -17.02
N PHE A 247 5.44 5.30 -17.33
CA PHE A 247 6.57 5.46 -16.42
C PHE A 247 7.12 6.88 -16.51
N TYR A 248 6.63 7.74 -15.63
CA TYR A 248 7.03 9.14 -15.60
C TYR A 248 8.38 9.31 -14.89
N ALA A 249 9.28 10.07 -15.49
CA ALA A 249 10.56 10.42 -14.85
C ALA A 249 10.42 11.37 -13.65
N THR A 250 9.31 12.12 -13.57
CA THR A 250 9.03 13.11 -12.51
C THR A 250 7.53 13.24 -12.28
N GLN A 251 7.09 13.44 -11.04
CA GLN A 251 5.68 13.70 -10.70
C GLN A 251 5.14 15.00 -11.30
N ASP A 252 5.97 16.02 -11.50
CA ASP A 252 5.55 17.26 -12.19
C ASP A 252 5.09 16.98 -13.64
N ALA A 253 5.70 15.99 -14.31
CA ALA A 253 5.33 15.62 -15.68
C ALA A 253 3.98 14.88 -15.72
N SER A 254 3.74 13.93 -14.81
CA SER A 254 2.43 13.26 -14.71
C SER A 254 1.32 14.22 -14.33
N TYR A 255 1.59 15.17 -13.44
CA TYR A 255 0.63 16.21 -13.06
C TYR A 255 0.31 17.17 -14.20
N ALA A 256 1.31 17.62 -14.95
CA ALA A 256 1.11 18.45 -16.13
C ALA A 256 0.28 17.72 -17.21
N ASP A 257 0.53 16.42 -17.40
CA ASP A 257 -0.26 15.59 -18.31
C ASP A 257 -1.70 15.40 -17.82
N LEU A 258 -1.93 15.30 -16.50
CA LEU A 258 -3.28 15.21 -15.95
C LEU A 258 -4.07 16.50 -16.24
N LEU A 259 -3.46 17.65 -15.96
CA LEU A 259 -4.06 18.96 -16.24
C LEU A 259 -4.29 19.17 -17.74
N GLY A 260 -3.43 18.60 -18.58
CA GLY A 260 -3.54 18.63 -20.05
C GLY A 260 -4.55 17.62 -20.62
N GLY A 261 -5.06 16.68 -19.82
CA GLY A 261 -5.92 15.58 -20.29
C GLY A 261 -5.18 14.49 -21.08
N ASN A 262 -3.86 14.37 -20.90
CA ASN A 262 -3.02 13.35 -21.54
C ASN A 262 -2.89 12.07 -20.70
N VAL A 263 -3.14 12.15 -19.38
CA VAL A 263 -3.28 11.00 -18.48
C VAL A 263 -4.61 11.11 -17.74
N ASP A 264 -5.29 9.98 -17.53
CA ASP A 264 -6.64 9.97 -16.98
C ASP A 264 -6.67 10.02 -15.45
N VAL A 265 -5.76 9.32 -14.78
CA VAL A 265 -5.68 9.28 -13.32
C VAL A 265 -4.21 9.33 -12.91
N ILE A 266 -3.91 10.05 -11.83
CA ILE A 266 -2.63 9.91 -11.13
C ILE A 266 -2.87 9.69 -9.64
N ASP A 267 -1.98 8.93 -9.01
CA ASP A 267 -2.03 8.63 -7.58
C ASP A 267 -0.97 9.35 -6.74
N GLN A 268 -0.21 10.25 -7.37
CA GLN A 268 0.77 11.09 -6.72
C GLN A 268 0.77 12.50 -7.32
N ILE A 269 0.51 13.50 -6.48
CA ILE A 269 0.69 14.92 -6.77
C ILE A 269 2.13 15.32 -6.38
N PRO A 270 2.85 16.11 -7.20
CA PRO A 270 4.16 16.61 -6.82
C PRO A 270 4.08 17.57 -5.65
N ASP A 271 5.08 17.55 -4.77
CA ASP A 271 5.19 18.47 -3.61
C ASP A 271 5.02 19.95 -4.02
N SER A 272 5.45 20.32 -5.23
CA SER A 272 5.35 21.66 -5.81
C SER A 272 3.90 22.16 -5.99
N ALA A 273 2.92 21.24 -5.97
CA ALA A 273 1.51 21.49 -6.25
C ALA A 273 0.58 21.19 -5.06
N PHE A 274 1.09 20.78 -3.89
CA PHE A 274 0.23 20.49 -2.72
C PHE A 274 -0.69 21.67 -2.34
N GLY A 275 -0.22 22.90 -2.47
CA GLY A 275 -1.01 24.10 -2.16
C GLY A 275 -1.99 24.53 -3.23
N THR A 276 -1.97 23.91 -4.43
CA THR A 276 -2.84 24.31 -5.55
C THR A 276 -3.69 23.18 -6.13
N PHE A 277 -3.31 21.91 -5.98
CA PHE A 277 -3.94 20.82 -6.73
C PHE A 277 -5.44 20.67 -6.48
N GLU A 278 -5.92 20.91 -5.24
CA GLU A 278 -7.35 20.91 -4.93
C GLU A 278 -8.10 22.02 -5.68
N SER A 279 -7.46 23.17 -5.89
CA SER A 279 -8.03 24.27 -6.67
C SER A 279 -7.93 24.05 -8.18
N ASP A 280 -6.86 23.39 -8.64
CA ASP A 280 -6.62 23.10 -10.06
C ASP A 280 -7.56 21.98 -10.56
N LEU A 281 -7.85 20.99 -9.71
CA LEU A 281 -8.66 19.82 -10.05
C LEU A 281 -10.12 19.91 -9.57
N GLY A 282 -10.42 20.73 -8.55
CA GLY A 282 -11.75 20.82 -7.94
C GLY A 282 -12.17 19.48 -7.33
N ASP A 283 -13.41 19.04 -7.58
CA ASP A 283 -13.95 17.77 -7.10
C ASP A 283 -13.20 16.53 -7.64
N ARG A 284 -12.26 16.73 -8.58
CA ARG A 284 -11.39 15.67 -9.12
C ARG A 284 -10.09 15.47 -8.33
N ALA A 285 -9.80 16.33 -7.36
CA ALA A 285 -8.68 16.13 -6.44
C ALA A 285 -9.02 15.04 -5.43
N VAL A 286 -8.03 14.22 -5.09
CA VAL A 286 -8.13 13.20 -4.05
C VAL A 286 -7.06 13.48 -3.00
N ASN A 287 -7.51 13.64 -1.76
CA ASN A 287 -6.67 13.81 -0.58
C ASN A 287 -7.31 13.04 0.59
N GLN A 288 -6.90 11.78 0.78
CA GLN A 288 -7.47 10.92 1.81
C GLN A 288 -6.37 10.10 2.51
N PRO A 289 -6.52 9.76 3.80
CA PRO A 289 -5.57 8.91 4.49
C PRO A 289 -5.34 7.58 3.75
N SER A 290 -4.14 7.03 3.88
CA SER A 290 -3.78 5.72 3.35
C SER A 290 -3.02 4.90 4.40
N ALA A 291 -2.84 3.61 4.14
CA ALA A 291 -2.08 2.71 4.99
C ALA A 291 -0.56 2.87 4.81
N VAL A 292 -0.10 4.13 4.81
CA VAL A 292 1.30 4.52 4.73
C VAL A 292 1.62 5.37 5.97
N PHE A 293 2.51 4.85 6.79
CA PHE A 293 2.90 5.39 8.08
C PHE A 293 4.32 5.94 8.02
N GLN A 294 4.55 7.15 8.52
CA GLN A 294 5.89 7.72 8.68
C GLN A 294 6.24 7.83 10.16
N SER A 295 7.48 7.47 10.50
CA SER A 295 8.05 7.62 11.84
C SER A 295 9.54 7.92 11.77
N PHE A 296 10.19 8.00 12.93
CA PHE A 296 11.63 7.79 13.00
C PHE A 296 11.97 6.92 14.20
N THR A 297 12.97 6.06 14.04
CA THR A 297 13.41 5.11 15.05
C THR A 297 14.57 5.70 15.83
N ILE A 298 14.52 5.55 17.16
CA ILE A 298 15.64 5.87 18.05
C ILE A 298 16.13 4.54 18.66
N PRO A 299 17.18 3.92 18.09
CA PRO A 299 17.68 2.67 18.63
C PRO A 299 18.11 2.78 20.09
N GLY A 300 17.73 1.82 20.92
CA GLY A 300 18.13 1.79 22.34
C GLY A 300 19.65 1.68 22.53
N ARG A 301 20.36 1.14 21.53
CA ARG A 301 21.83 1.05 21.50
C ARG A 301 22.54 2.41 21.37
N LEU A 302 21.83 3.49 21.05
CA LEU A 302 22.43 4.82 21.00
C LEU A 302 22.76 5.32 22.42
N PRO A 303 23.87 6.07 22.61
CA PRO A 303 24.17 6.70 23.89
C PRO A 303 22.98 7.51 24.42
N HIS A 304 22.71 7.40 25.71
CA HIS A 304 21.59 8.05 26.42
C HIS A 304 20.17 7.57 26.06
N PHE A 305 20.02 6.56 25.19
CA PHE A 305 18.71 6.08 24.73
C PHE A 305 18.33 4.67 25.21
N ASP A 306 19.06 4.11 26.18
CA ASP A 306 18.72 2.84 26.82
C ASP A 306 18.02 3.04 28.18
N GLY A 307 17.28 2.01 28.62
CA GLY A 307 16.63 1.95 29.93
C GLY A 307 15.67 3.12 30.21
N GLU A 308 15.56 3.47 31.49
CA GLU A 308 14.67 4.54 31.96
C GLU A 308 15.09 5.91 31.42
N GLU A 309 16.40 6.18 31.31
CA GLU A 309 16.90 7.40 30.71
C GLU A 309 16.39 7.55 29.27
N GLY A 310 16.58 6.52 28.46
CA GLY A 310 16.15 6.52 27.07
C GLY A 310 14.65 6.67 26.92
N LYS A 311 13.86 5.97 27.74
CA LYS A 311 12.41 6.11 27.77
C LYS A 311 11.99 7.57 27.99
N LEU A 312 12.52 8.20 29.03
CA LEU A 312 12.26 9.62 29.34
C LEU A 312 12.66 10.54 28.18
N ARG A 313 13.81 10.29 27.54
CA ARG A 313 14.27 11.08 26.37
C ARG A 313 13.38 10.90 25.16
N ARG A 314 12.94 9.68 24.83
CA ARG A 314 12.04 9.43 23.68
C ARG A 314 10.68 10.10 23.88
N GLN A 315 10.12 10.03 25.10
CA GLN A 315 8.90 10.76 25.46
C GLN A 315 9.09 12.27 25.36
N ALA A 316 10.18 12.81 25.89
CA ALA A 316 10.51 14.23 25.78
C ALA A 316 10.65 14.69 24.33
N ILE A 317 11.32 13.92 23.47
CA ILE A 317 11.45 14.22 22.05
C ILE A 317 10.07 14.20 21.37
N SER A 318 9.24 13.19 21.61
CA SER A 318 7.90 13.08 21.01
C SER A 318 7.01 14.28 21.33
N MET A 319 7.10 14.78 22.57
CA MET A 319 6.33 15.94 23.04
C MET A 319 6.95 17.30 22.64
N SER A 320 8.11 17.32 21.96
CA SER A 320 8.87 18.55 21.67
C SER A 320 8.63 19.16 20.28
N PHE A 321 7.75 18.56 19.48
CA PHE A 321 7.36 19.08 18.17
C PHE A 321 5.87 18.94 17.91
N ASP A 322 5.33 19.86 17.12
CA ASP A 322 3.92 19.89 16.75
C ASP A 322 3.72 19.19 15.41
N ARG A 323 3.21 17.96 15.47
CA ARG A 323 2.86 17.16 14.29
C ARG A 323 1.86 17.88 13.41
N LYS A 324 0.86 18.55 14.00
CA LYS A 324 -0.18 19.25 13.26
C LYS A 324 0.40 20.47 12.53
N GLU A 325 1.22 21.27 13.22
CA GLU A 325 1.89 22.42 12.59
C GLU A 325 2.77 21.97 11.41
N ILE A 326 3.54 20.88 11.58
CA ILE A 326 4.38 20.34 10.51
C ILE A 326 3.54 19.84 9.33
N THR A 327 2.46 19.08 9.58
CA THR A 327 1.57 18.59 8.51
C THR A 327 0.86 19.72 7.77
N ASP A 328 0.48 20.78 8.48
CA ASP A 328 -0.17 21.95 7.88
C ASP A 328 0.81 22.79 7.06
N VAL A 329 2.02 23.03 7.56
CA VAL A 329 2.97 24.00 6.99
C VAL A 329 3.91 23.38 5.95
N ILE A 330 4.41 22.17 6.19
CA ILE A 330 5.36 21.50 5.29
C ILE A 330 4.63 20.70 4.23
N PHE A 331 3.51 20.08 4.58
CA PHE A 331 2.78 19.16 3.71
C PHE A 331 1.45 19.73 3.21
N GLU A 332 1.08 20.96 3.60
CA GLU A 332 -0.12 21.66 3.12
C GLU A 332 -1.40 20.81 3.24
N GLY A 333 -1.52 20.00 4.31
CA GLY A 333 -2.69 19.17 4.58
C GLY A 333 -2.72 17.81 3.86
N THR A 334 -1.63 17.39 3.23
CA THR A 334 -1.50 16.07 2.55
C THR A 334 -1.01 14.95 3.46
N ARG A 335 -0.91 15.22 4.76
CA ARG A 335 -0.53 14.27 5.81
C ARG A 335 -1.46 14.44 7.00
N THR A 336 -1.77 13.33 7.66
CA THR A 336 -2.62 13.32 8.86
C THR A 336 -1.75 13.01 10.09
N PRO A 337 -1.73 13.83 11.15
CA PRO A 337 -0.96 13.54 12.36
C PRO A 337 -1.23 12.15 12.92
N ALA A 338 -0.17 11.42 13.29
CA ALA A 338 -0.31 10.07 13.82
C ALA A 338 -0.77 10.08 15.28
N SER A 339 -1.69 9.17 15.61
CA SER A 339 -2.20 8.95 16.98
C SER A 339 -1.84 7.58 17.55
N ASP A 340 -1.33 6.67 16.70
CA ASP A 340 -0.93 5.32 17.05
C ASP A 340 0.25 4.85 16.16
N PHE A 341 0.56 3.55 16.19
CA PHE A 341 1.64 2.92 15.41
C PHE A 341 1.14 2.20 14.16
N THR A 342 -0.12 2.42 13.72
CA THR A 342 -0.73 1.73 12.57
C THR A 342 -1.20 2.72 11.49
N SER A 343 -2.50 2.75 11.14
CA SER A 343 -3.09 3.69 10.19
C SER A 343 -4.62 3.79 10.34
N PRO A 344 -5.23 4.97 10.14
CA PRO A 344 -6.67 5.20 10.30
C PRO A 344 -7.57 4.51 9.27
N VAL A 345 -6.98 3.94 8.20
CA VAL A 345 -7.74 3.17 7.19
C VAL A 345 -7.71 1.66 7.42
N ILE A 346 -7.09 1.22 8.52
CA ILE A 346 -7.03 -0.19 8.89
C ILE A 346 -8.10 -0.49 9.94
N ASP A 347 -8.81 -1.59 9.75
CA ASP A 347 -9.79 -2.03 10.73
C ASP A 347 -9.16 -2.25 12.12
N GLY A 348 -9.89 -1.86 13.16
CA GLY A 348 -9.38 -1.87 14.53
C GLY A 348 -8.48 -0.68 14.92
N TYR A 349 -8.26 0.30 14.03
CA TYR A 349 -7.61 1.56 14.42
C TYR A 349 -8.33 2.27 15.59
N SER A 350 -7.57 2.95 16.44
CA SER A 350 -8.09 3.75 17.55
C SER A 350 -7.23 5.00 17.80
N ASP A 351 -7.88 6.15 17.89
CA ASP A 351 -7.28 7.43 18.31
C ASP A 351 -7.36 7.65 19.83
N ALA A 352 -7.92 6.69 20.56
CA ALA A 352 -8.23 6.79 21.99
C ALA A 352 -7.44 5.79 22.85
N LEU A 353 -6.28 5.32 22.36
CA LEU A 353 -5.40 4.42 23.11
C LEU A 353 -4.85 5.10 24.38
N THR A 354 -4.69 4.32 25.44
CA THR A 354 -4.07 4.82 26.68
C THR A 354 -2.61 5.21 26.41
N GLY A 355 -2.22 6.43 26.78
CA GLY A 355 -0.87 6.95 26.57
C GLY A 355 -0.65 7.63 25.22
N ALA A 356 -1.67 7.73 24.35
CA ALA A 356 -1.57 8.41 23.06
C ALA A 356 -1.21 9.91 23.21
N ASP A 357 -1.46 10.49 24.37
CA ASP A 357 -1.14 11.87 24.72
C ASP A 357 0.37 12.16 24.77
N VAL A 358 1.23 11.13 24.68
CA VAL A 358 2.67 11.25 24.47
C VAL A 358 3.05 11.74 23.06
N LEU A 359 2.11 11.64 22.11
CA LEU A 359 2.27 12.11 20.72
C LEU A 359 1.78 13.55 20.53
N GLU A 360 1.22 14.17 21.57
CA GLU A 360 0.81 15.57 21.54
C GLU A 360 2.00 16.51 21.81
N TYR A 361 1.97 17.70 21.22
CA TYR A 361 2.96 18.74 21.51
C TYR A 361 2.76 19.30 22.92
N LYS A 362 3.68 18.98 23.83
CA LYS A 362 3.65 19.36 25.25
C LYS A 362 5.02 19.87 25.69
N PRO A 363 5.43 21.09 25.26
CA PRO A 363 6.80 21.55 25.40
C PRO A 363 7.28 21.68 26.85
N ASP A 364 6.40 21.99 27.80
CA ASP A 364 6.77 22.08 29.22
C ASP A 364 6.96 20.71 29.86
N GLU A 365 6.15 19.72 29.48
CA GLU A 365 6.31 18.32 29.92
C GLU A 365 7.55 17.70 29.28
N ALA A 366 7.80 17.97 27.99
CA ALA A 366 9.01 17.58 27.28
C ALA A 366 10.29 18.02 28.02
N LYS A 367 10.36 19.30 28.42
CA LYS A 367 11.49 19.83 29.20
C LYS A 367 11.62 19.15 30.58
N ALA A 368 10.50 18.88 31.24
CA ALA A 368 10.50 18.22 32.54
C ALA A 368 11.00 16.77 32.47
N LEU A 369 10.60 16.03 31.43
CA LEU A 369 11.06 14.66 31.17
C LEU A 369 12.54 14.64 30.78
N TRP A 370 12.98 15.57 29.93
CA TRP A 370 14.39 15.70 29.57
C TRP A 370 15.28 15.99 30.79
N ALA A 371 14.83 16.89 31.68
CA ALA A 371 15.54 17.18 32.93
C ALA A 371 15.60 15.99 33.89
N GLN A 372 14.58 15.13 33.91
CA GLN A 372 14.61 13.86 34.66
C GLN A 372 15.62 12.89 34.09
N ALA A 373 15.71 12.77 32.76
CA ALA A 373 16.74 11.98 32.09
C ALA A 373 18.16 12.50 32.40
N ASP A 374 18.36 13.82 32.34
CA ASP A 374 19.65 14.45 32.69
C ASP A 374 20.06 14.26 34.15
N ALA A 375 19.10 14.04 35.06
CA ALA A 375 19.38 13.69 36.45
C ALA A 375 19.90 12.24 36.60
N ILE A 376 19.63 11.36 35.64
CA ILE A 376 20.21 10.00 35.56
C ILE A 376 21.61 10.09 34.94
N SER A 377 21.72 10.72 33.77
CA SER A 377 22.97 10.94 33.05
C SER A 377 22.85 12.21 32.21
N PRO A 378 23.67 13.26 32.44
CA PRO A 378 23.55 14.51 31.69
C PRO A 378 23.80 14.32 30.19
N TRP A 379 22.93 14.88 29.34
CA TRP A 379 23.13 14.93 27.91
C TRP A 379 24.34 15.79 27.50
N ASP A 380 25.19 15.29 26.60
CA ASP A 380 26.38 15.98 26.12
C ASP A 380 26.57 15.95 24.58
N GLY A 381 25.58 15.46 23.84
CA GLY A 381 25.67 15.22 22.40
C GLY A 381 24.86 16.14 21.49
N THR A 382 24.77 15.76 20.22
CA THR A 382 23.86 16.32 19.22
C THR A 382 22.87 15.24 18.80
N PHE A 383 21.57 15.54 18.88
CA PHE A 383 20.54 14.60 18.44
C PHE A 383 20.40 14.67 16.92
N LYS A 384 20.66 13.57 16.23
CA LYS A 384 20.64 13.52 14.76
C LYS A 384 19.55 12.61 14.25
N ILE A 385 18.86 13.05 13.19
CA ILE A 385 17.93 12.20 12.43
C ILE A 385 18.51 11.99 11.03
N ALA A 386 18.96 10.78 10.77
CA ALA A 386 19.40 10.36 9.45
C ALA A 386 18.24 10.15 8.49
N TYR A 387 18.42 10.58 7.26
CA TYR A 387 17.41 10.45 6.19
C TYR A 387 18.07 10.35 4.82
N ASN A 388 17.38 9.71 3.89
CA ASN A 388 17.78 9.69 2.48
C ASN A 388 17.24 10.93 1.75
N ALA A 389 18.13 11.63 1.03
CA ALA A 389 17.83 12.92 0.38
C ALA A 389 17.03 12.76 -0.92
N ASP A 390 17.03 11.58 -1.52
CA ASP A 390 16.25 11.20 -2.71
C ASP A 390 14.76 10.94 -2.42
N GLY A 391 14.31 11.04 -1.15
CA GLY A 391 12.93 10.81 -0.73
C GLY A 391 12.14 12.06 -0.28
N GLY A 392 12.66 13.27 -0.49
CA GLY A 392 11.95 14.51 -0.10
C GLY A 392 11.86 14.76 1.41
N HIS A 393 12.73 14.15 2.21
CA HIS A 393 12.60 14.17 3.67
C HIS A 393 13.22 15.39 4.37
N GLN A 394 14.05 16.17 3.68
CA GLN A 394 14.81 17.25 4.31
C GLN A 394 13.90 18.27 5.01
N GLY A 395 12.82 18.72 4.37
CA GLY A 395 11.96 19.78 4.91
C GLY A 395 11.35 19.42 6.26
N TRP A 396 10.85 18.19 6.41
CA TRP A 396 10.25 17.75 7.68
C TRP A 396 11.32 17.42 8.74
N VAL A 397 12.48 16.86 8.34
CA VAL A 397 13.58 16.59 9.27
C VAL A 397 14.11 17.90 9.87
N ASP A 398 14.29 18.92 9.04
CA ASP A 398 14.70 20.25 9.49
C ASP A 398 13.66 20.86 10.44
N ALA A 399 12.37 20.73 10.14
CA ALA A 399 11.30 21.22 11.02
C ALA A 399 11.30 20.51 12.40
N VAL A 400 11.35 19.17 12.41
CA VAL A 400 11.38 18.37 13.65
C VAL A 400 12.61 18.68 14.48
N THR A 401 13.81 18.67 13.88
CA THR A 401 15.07 18.91 14.61
C THR A 401 15.18 20.35 15.13
N ASN A 402 14.69 21.34 14.38
CA ASN A 402 14.57 22.71 14.88
C ASN A 402 13.61 22.83 16.07
N SER A 403 12.48 22.13 16.03
CA SER A 403 11.52 22.13 17.15
C SER A 403 12.10 21.46 18.41
N ILE A 404 12.77 20.32 18.25
CA ILE A 404 13.51 19.64 19.34
C ILE A 404 14.53 20.59 19.96
N LYS A 405 15.36 21.22 19.12
CA LYS A 405 16.39 22.17 19.55
C LYS A 405 15.80 23.35 20.33
N ASN A 406 14.75 23.97 19.81
CA ASN A 406 14.13 25.13 20.43
C ASN A 406 13.37 24.79 21.72
N THR A 407 12.74 23.62 21.78
CA THR A 407 11.96 23.20 22.95
C THR A 407 12.84 22.68 24.08
N LEU A 408 13.80 21.80 23.78
CA LEU A 408 14.63 21.14 24.80
C LEU A 408 15.93 21.89 25.11
N GLY A 409 16.37 22.80 24.22
CA GLY A 409 17.61 23.54 24.40
C GLY A 409 18.88 22.71 24.14
N ILE A 410 18.76 21.60 23.40
CA ILE A 410 19.88 20.75 22.97
C ILE A 410 20.25 21.03 21.51
N ASP A 411 21.43 20.62 21.06
CA ASP A 411 21.71 20.60 19.62
C ASP A 411 20.97 19.43 18.95
N ALA A 412 20.28 19.72 17.85
CA ALA A 412 19.65 18.73 17.00
C ALA A 412 19.77 19.14 15.52
N GLU A 413 20.02 18.17 14.63
CA GLU A 413 20.20 18.40 13.19
C GLU A 413 19.85 17.15 12.35
N GLY A 414 19.60 17.34 11.05
CA GLY A 414 19.49 16.23 10.10
C GLY A 414 20.86 15.63 9.73
N ASP A 415 20.88 14.34 9.39
CA ASP A 415 22.06 13.62 8.89
C ASP A 415 21.76 13.02 7.51
N ALA A 416 22.01 13.80 6.46
CA ALA A 416 21.60 13.47 5.11
C ALA A 416 22.47 12.37 4.47
N TYR A 417 21.83 11.33 3.96
CA TYR A 417 22.41 10.32 3.08
C TYR A 417 21.96 10.56 1.64
N PRO A 418 22.86 10.44 0.63
CA PRO A 418 22.51 10.69 -0.76
C PRO A 418 21.36 9.83 -1.30
N THR A 419 21.29 8.55 -0.92
CA THR A 419 20.31 7.60 -1.46
C THR A 419 19.64 6.76 -0.37
N PHE A 420 18.43 6.27 -0.66
CA PHE A 420 17.72 5.32 0.20
C PHE A 420 18.53 4.05 0.42
N ALA A 421 19.14 3.50 -0.64
CA ALA A 421 19.95 2.29 -0.57
C ALA A 421 21.11 2.45 0.42
N GLU A 422 21.84 3.56 0.35
CA GLU A 422 22.95 3.84 1.26
C GLU A 422 22.50 3.93 2.73
N ALA A 423 21.42 4.67 3.00
CA ALA A 423 20.85 4.77 4.34
C ALA A 423 20.38 3.40 4.84
N ARG A 424 19.68 2.63 4.00
CA ARG A 424 19.14 1.31 4.34
C ARG A 424 20.25 0.31 4.68
N THR A 425 21.34 0.26 3.91
CA THR A 425 22.49 -0.60 4.23
C THR A 425 23.02 -0.30 5.62
N LYS A 426 23.18 0.98 5.99
CA LYS A 426 23.69 1.35 7.32
C LYS A 426 22.75 0.98 8.46
N ILE A 427 21.44 1.10 8.23
CA ILE A 427 20.41 0.70 9.19
C ILE A 427 20.43 -0.81 9.39
N VAL A 428 20.40 -1.58 8.30
CA VAL A 428 20.37 -3.05 8.34
C VAL A 428 21.64 -3.61 8.98
N ASP A 429 22.81 -3.11 8.61
CA ASP A 429 24.10 -3.55 9.14
C ASP A 429 24.39 -3.01 10.56
N ARG A 430 23.44 -2.29 11.17
CA ARG A 430 23.55 -1.65 12.50
C ARG A 430 24.73 -0.69 12.64
N SER A 431 25.24 -0.15 11.52
CA SER A 431 26.36 0.79 11.47
C SER A 431 25.93 2.26 11.52
N ILE A 432 24.62 2.53 11.51
CA ILE A 432 24.05 3.85 11.75
C ILE A 432 24.13 4.21 13.25
N GLU A 433 24.71 5.37 13.56
CA GLU A 433 24.98 5.86 14.93
C GLU A 433 24.06 7.03 15.33
N THR A 434 22.96 7.22 14.60
CA THR A 434 21.98 8.30 14.78
C THR A 434 20.57 7.72 14.84
N ALA A 435 19.59 8.52 15.28
CA ALA A 435 18.21 8.19 15.00
C ALA A 435 18.02 8.26 13.48
N PHE A 436 17.02 7.59 12.92
CA PHE A 436 16.82 7.57 11.47
C PHE A 436 15.35 7.54 11.12
N ARG A 437 15.01 8.18 10.00
CA ARG A 437 13.65 8.09 9.45
C ARG A 437 13.28 6.63 9.25
N THR A 438 12.03 6.31 9.56
CA THR A 438 11.41 5.02 9.32
C THR A 438 10.02 5.23 8.72
N GLY A 439 9.41 4.17 8.22
CA GLY A 439 8.09 4.23 7.62
C GLY A 439 7.66 2.84 7.17
N TRP A 440 6.36 2.67 6.98
CA TRP A 440 5.76 1.41 6.59
C TRP A 440 4.56 1.65 5.69
N GLN A 441 4.50 0.95 4.58
CA GLN A 441 3.28 0.80 3.79
C GLN A 441 2.78 -0.61 4.06
N ALA A 442 1.51 -0.76 4.46
CA ALA A 442 1.01 -2.08 4.77
C ALA A 442 0.96 -2.97 3.53
N ASP A 443 1.45 -4.20 3.70
CA ASP A 443 1.37 -5.26 2.69
C ASP A 443 -0.06 -5.79 2.57
N TYR A 444 -0.75 -5.85 3.70
CA TYR A 444 -2.15 -6.25 3.81
C TYR A 444 -2.80 -5.50 4.98
N PRO A 445 -4.13 -5.30 4.95
CA PRO A 445 -4.83 -4.40 5.85
C PRO A 445 -5.08 -5.02 7.24
N SER A 446 -4.01 -5.19 8.02
CA SER A 446 -4.03 -5.74 9.38
C SER A 446 -3.22 -4.85 10.32
N LEU A 447 -3.72 -4.64 11.55
CA LEU A 447 -2.93 -3.96 12.59
C LEU A 447 -1.62 -4.71 12.85
N TYR A 448 -1.63 -6.03 12.82
CA TYR A 448 -0.42 -6.83 13.02
C TYR A 448 0.64 -6.57 11.95
N ASN A 449 0.27 -6.24 10.70
CA ASN A 449 1.25 -5.94 9.66
C ASN A 449 2.09 -4.68 9.97
N PHE A 450 1.55 -3.72 10.73
CA PHE A 450 2.30 -2.58 11.23
C PHE A 450 3.10 -2.89 12.51
N LEU A 451 2.63 -3.84 13.33
CA LEU A 451 3.19 -4.08 14.66
C LEU A 451 4.24 -5.20 14.68
N GLY A 452 3.95 -6.32 14.04
CA GLY A 452 4.77 -7.53 14.00
C GLY A 452 6.14 -7.29 13.38
N PRO A 453 6.22 -6.94 12.08
CA PRO A 453 7.48 -6.76 11.37
C PRO A 453 8.41 -5.68 11.97
N LEU A 454 7.84 -4.65 12.60
CA LEU A 454 8.57 -3.47 13.06
C LEU A 454 9.02 -3.56 14.52
N TYR A 455 8.29 -4.26 15.39
CA TYR A 455 8.50 -4.16 16.84
C TYR A 455 8.62 -5.50 17.54
N VAL A 456 8.24 -6.63 16.93
CA VAL A 456 8.48 -7.95 17.56
C VAL A 456 9.97 -8.18 17.72
N THR A 457 10.37 -8.74 18.86
CA THR A 457 11.76 -9.09 19.13
C THR A 457 12.33 -9.95 17.99
N GLY A 458 13.38 -9.46 17.33
CA GLY A 458 14.09 -10.19 16.26
C GLY A 458 13.39 -10.19 14.90
N ALA A 459 12.31 -9.42 14.71
CA ALA A 459 11.71 -9.24 13.39
C ALA A 459 12.67 -8.56 12.40
N SER A 460 12.58 -8.91 11.11
CA SER A 460 13.54 -8.47 10.08
C SER A 460 13.55 -6.95 9.84
N SER A 461 12.43 -6.27 10.11
CA SER A 461 12.29 -4.82 9.97
C SER A 461 12.30 -4.07 11.31
N ASN A 462 12.62 -4.77 12.41
CA ASN A 462 12.87 -4.15 13.71
C ASN A 462 14.28 -3.54 13.74
N ASP A 463 14.42 -2.40 13.07
CA ASP A 463 15.71 -1.72 12.86
C ASP A 463 16.30 -1.09 14.13
N GLY A 464 15.44 -0.84 15.13
CA GLY A 464 15.80 -0.28 16.43
C GLY A 464 16.27 -1.33 17.43
N ASP A 465 16.15 -2.62 17.09
CA ASP A 465 16.35 -3.77 17.99
C ASP A 465 15.49 -3.67 19.27
N TYR A 466 14.25 -3.15 19.15
CA TYR A 466 13.31 -3.09 20.27
C TYR A 466 12.96 -4.50 20.73
N SER A 467 12.81 -4.68 22.05
CA SER A 467 12.39 -5.95 22.63
C SER A 467 11.61 -5.70 23.90
N ASN A 468 10.38 -6.19 23.94
CA ASN A 468 9.54 -6.19 25.13
C ASN A 468 8.71 -7.48 25.16
N PRO A 469 8.94 -8.39 26.13
CA PRO A 469 8.27 -9.69 26.16
C PRO A 469 6.75 -9.59 26.40
N GLU A 470 6.26 -8.51 27.02
CA GLU A 470 4.83 -8.29 27.20
C GLU A 470 4.17 -7.89 25.87
N PHE A 471 4.82 -7.01 25.11
CA PHE A 471 4.41 -6.67 23.75
C PHE A 471 4.36 -7.90 22.84
N ASP A 472 5.44 -8.69 22.82
CA ASP A 472 5.52 -9.93 22.02
C ASP A 472 4.40 -10.91 22.39
N SER A 473 4.13 -11.06 23.70
CA SER A 473 3.06 -11.94 24.20
C SER A 473 1.66 -11.48 23.79
N LEU A 474 1.40 -10.16 23.79
CA LEU A 474 0.10 -9.62 23.36
C LEU A 474 -0.11 -9.81 21.86
N LEU A 475 0.92 -9.58 21.04
CA LEU A 475 0.79 -9.86 19.61
C LEU A 475 0.54 -11.35 19.33
N GLN A 476 1.25 -12.25 20.02
CA GLN A 476 0.99 -13.70 19.89
C GLN A 476 -0.43 -14.07 20.36
N GLN A 477 -0.92 -13.44 21.42
CA GLN A 477 -2.28 -13.66 21.91
C GLN A 477 -3.32 -13.20 20.87
N GLY A 478 -3.15 -12.01 20.29
CA GLY A 478 -4.07 -11.50 19.25
C GLY A 478 -4.10 -12.41 18.03
N LEU A 479 -2.94 -12.90 17.60
CA LEU A 479 -2.83 -13.86 16.49
C LEU A 479 -3.40 -15.26 16.78
N SER A 480 -3.64 -15.58 18.05
CA SER A 480 -4.28 -16.84 18.45
C SER A 480 -5.79 -16.72 18.62
N ASP A 481 -6.35 -15.51 18.54
CA ASP A 481 -7.79 -15.27 18.67
C ASP A 481 -8.46 -15.34 17.30
N ALA A 482 -9.46 -16.21 17.17
CA ALA A 482 -10.21 -16.39 15.92
C ALA A 482 -11.26 -15.27 15.68
N ASP A 483 -11.57 -14.47 16.71
CA ASP A 483 -12.45 -13.31 16.60
C ASP A 483 -11.62 -12.06 16.26
N ALA A 484 -11.83 -11.50 15.07
CA ALA A 484 -11.05 -10.36 14.59
C ALA A 484 -11.18 -9.11 15.49
N ASP A 485 -12.36 -8.85 16.05
CA ASP A 485 -12.57 -7.72 16.97
C ASP A 485 -11.81 -7.90 18.29
N ALA A 486 -11.74 -9.14 18.80
CA ALA A 486 -10.98 -9.48 20.00
C ALA A 486 -9.46 -9.45 19.75
N ALA A 487 -9.01 -9.94 18.59
CA ALA A 487 -7.63 -9.82 18.13
C ALA A 487 -7.21 -8.34 18.05
N ASN A 488 -8.03 -7.51 17.39
CA ASN A 488 -7.78 -6.07 17.25
C ASN A 488 -7.69 -5.36 18.61
N LYS A 489 -8.55 -5.68 19.58
CA LYS A 489 -8.44 -5.15 20.96
C LYS A 489 -7.14 -5.56 21.64
N THR A 490 -6.66 -6.77 21.39
CA THR A 490 -5.37 -7.24 21.94
C THR A 490 -4.20 -6.49 21.29
N PHE A 491 -4.25 -6.25 19.98
CA PHE A 491 -3.27 -5.41 19.29
C PHE A 491 -3.27 -3.96 19.79
N GLN A 492 -4.44 -3.38 20.07
CA GLN A 492 -4.56 -2.07 20.69
C GLN A 492 -3.85 -2.02 22.06
N GLN A 493 -4.01 -3.05 22.90
CA GLN A 493 -3.28 -3.14 24.18
C GLN A 493 -1.76 -3.23 23.98
N ALA A 494 -1.30 -3.95 22.94
CA ALA A 494 0.12 -3.99 22.60
C ALA A 494 0.64 -2.59 22.20
N GLN A 495 -0.16 -1.81 21.47
CA GLN A 495 0.19 -0.42 21.13
C GLN A 495 0.31 0.49 22.37
N GLU A 496 -0.47 0.27 23.43
CA GLU A 496 -0.34 1.03 24.69
C GLU A 496 1.03 0.82 25.36
N ILE A 497 1.68 -0.33 25.13
CA ILE A 497 3.07 -0.56 25.54
C ILE A 497 4.03 0.25 24.66
N LEU A 498 3.83 0.25 23.34
CA LEU A 498 4.64 1.06 22.42
C LEU A 498 4.51 2.56 22.70
N LEU A 499 3.34 3.05 23.08
CA LEU A 499 3.12 4.44 23.48
C LEU A 499 3.87 4.80 24.77
N GLN A 500 4.11 3.82 25.65
CA GLN A 500 4.95 4.03 26.83
C GLN A 500 6.44 4.01 26.47
N ASP A 501 6.87 3.06 25.65
CA ASP A 501 8.28 2.80 25.37
C ASP A 501 8.86 3.67 24.25
N LEU A 502 8.04 4.06 23.27
CA LEU A 502 8.36 4.82 22.06
C LEU A 502 9.62 4.33 21.32
N PRO A 503 9.73 3.04 20.93
CA PRO A 503 10.91 2.56 20.18
C PRO A 503 11.09 3.26 18.82
N SER A 504 9.98 3.67 18.23
CA SER A 504 9.90 4.66 17.16
C SER A 504 8.95 5.77 17.58
N LEU A 505 9.07 6.93 16.94
CA LEU A 505 8.18 8.07 17.15
C LEU A 505 7.26 8.19 15.93
N PRO A 506 5.97 7.81 16.07
CA PRO A 506 4.95 8.10 15.06
C PRO A 506 4.95 9.58 14.68
N LEU A 507 4.91 9.90 13.39
CA LEU A 507 4.86 11.27 12.89
C LEU A 507 3.48 11.58 12.29
N TRP A 508 3.18 10.96 11.16
CA TRP A 508 1.95 11.15 10.40
C TRP A 508 1.67 9.96 9.50
N TYR A 509 0.40 9.79 9.18
CA TYR A 509 -0.06 8.95 8.07
C TYR A 509 0.04 9.78 6.79
N ALA A 510 0.57 9.18 5.74
CA ALA A 510 0.52 9.76 4.42
C ALA A 510 -0.89 9.65 3.85
N ASN A 511 -1.42 10.76 3.34
CA ASN A 511 -2.59 10.71 2.50
C ASN A 511 -2.15 10.29 1.10
N VAL A 512 -3.01 9.56 0.39
CA VAL A 512 -2.93 9.56 -1.06
C VAL A 512 -3.27 10.97 -1.55
N THR A 513 -2.41 11.50 -2.41
CA THR A 513 -2.66 12.75 -3.12
C THR A 513 -2.73 12.42 -4.59
N GLY A 514 -3.95 12.41 -5.12
CA GLY A 514 -4.22 11.98 -6.47
C GLY A 514 -5.14 12.94 -7.20
N GLY A 515 -5.41 12.61 -8.45
CA GLY A 515 -6.35 13.36 -9.26
C GLY A 515 -6.77 12.57 -10.49
N TYR A 516 -7.92 12.92 -11.04
CA TYR A 516 -8.42 12.31 -12.27
C TYR A 516 -8.90 13.37 -13.27
N GLY A 517 -8.88 13.01 -14.56
CA GLY A 517 -9.26 13.87 -15.67
C GLY A 517 -10.77 13.95 -15.85
N GLU A 518 -11.24 14.91 -16.66
CA GLU A 518 -12.67 15.11 -16.93
C GLU A 518 -13.30 13.97 -17.75
N GLY A 519 -12.49 13.17 -18.44
CA GLY A 519 -12.93 12.07 -19.31
C GLY A 519 -13.29 10.78 -18.58
N VAL A 520 -12.95 10.66 -17.30
CA VAL A 520 -13.19 9.45 -16.50
C VAL A 520 -14.19 9.68 -15.37
N SER A 521 -14.80 8.60 -14.91
CA SER A 521 -15.79 8.56 -13.83
C SER A 521 -15.60 7.27 -13.01
N ASN A 522 -16.23 7.19 -11.84
CA ASN A 522 -16.06 6.09 -10.88
C ASN A 522 -14.61 5.89 -10.46
N VAL A 523 -13.89 6.99 -10.19
CA VAL A 523 -12.53 6.93 -9.67
C VAL A 523 -12.59 6.90 -8.15
N GLU A 524 -12.41 5.71 -7.58
CA GLU A 524 -12.23 5.49 -6.15
C GLU A 524 -10.79 5.06 -5.87
N PHE A 525 -10.23 5.54 -4.76
CA PHE A 525 -8.89 5.19 -4.31
C PHE A 525 -8.99 4.27 -3.09
N GLY A 526 -8.26 3.16 -3.14
CA GLY A 526 -8.22 2.18 -2.07
C GLY A 526 -7.40 2.60 -0.86
N TRP A 527 -7.52 1.80 0.20
CA TRP A 527 -6.80 1.92 1.47
C TRP A 527 -5.28 2.00 1.32
N ASN A 528 -4.73 1.39 0.26
CA ASN A 528 -3.30 1.32 -0.05
C ASN A 528 -2.80 2.45 -0.97
N SER A 529 -3.60 3.50 -1.21
CA SER A 529 -3.35 4.62 -2.12
C SER A 529 -3.51 4.34 -3.62
N VAL A 530 -3.94 3.13 -4.02
CA VAL A 530 -4.05 2.78 -5.45
C VAL A 530 -5.49 3.02 -5.95
N PRO A 531 -5.70 3.63 -7.12
CA PRO A 531 -7.01 3.69 -7.75
C PRO A 531 -7.56 2.28 -8.00
N LEU A 532 -8.87 2.06 -7.78
CA LEU A 532 -9.54 0.83 -8.18
C LEU A 532 -9.74 0.81 -9.70
N TYR A 533 -8.67 0.50 -10.44
CA TYR A 533 -8.64 0.63 -11.90
C TYR A 533 -9.77 -0.13 -12.60
N TYR A 534 -10.15 -1.29 -12.08
CA TYR A 534 -11.23 -2.12 -12.63
C TYR A 534 -12.61 -1.44 -12.56
N GLU A 535 -12.84 -0.46 -11.68
CA GLU A 535 -14.13 0.24 -11.56
C GLU A 535 -14.23 1.49 -12.45
N ILE A 536 -13.08 2.02 -12.88
CA ILE A 536 -13.01 3.28 -13.63
C ILE A 536 -13.71 3.11 -14.99
N THR A 537 -14.55 4.08 -15.32
CA THR A 537 -15.22 4.17 -16.63
C THR A 537 -14.78 5.43 -17.37
N LYS A 538 -14.78 5.39 -18.71
CA LYS A 538 -14.35 6.49 -19.57
C LYS A 538 -15.34 6.72 -20.70
N ASN A 539 -15.68 7.99 -20.97
CA ASN A 539 -16.73 8.39 -21.92
C ASN A 539 -16.20 8.76 -23.30
#